data_AF-A0A1B6I3L6-F1
#
_entry.id   AF-A0A1B6I3L6-F1
#
_cell.length_a   1.000
_cell.length_b   1.000
_cell.length_c   1.000
_cell.angle_alpha   90.00
_cell.angle_beta   90.00
_cell.angle_gamma   90.00
#
_symmetry.space_group_name_H-M   'P 1'
#
loop_
_entity.id
_entity.type
_entity.pdbx_description
1 polymer ?
#
loop_
_entity_poly.entity_id
_entity_poly.type
_entity_poly.pdbx_seq_one_letter_code
_entity_poly.pdbx_strand_id
1 'polypeptide(L)'
;MAGTSLAEQLKKLAVPQTSILVHSKKRTSLLYNPKDAADIDRATFYKIGLSGLEELKSIYARLAEFEKSLFDETSLHLERAVEDQQANAKLDQLINRFLILLSPYLNLDPAHKALEWLICRFHIHQYNIDSIMALIMPYHDTNIFARMIQILPLEGRGGKWIWLQPLKKEGIPMSKIFLLSRASSDTSFFKFICNLPLQGVQVHGEESVRLTTLFAFYCTTVIGALHQSPHVSEVQVTHLLPSLIAGLSSCHLDFAASAFMILGYLVTKIHLTPRIFSELFYKVCKSDQSSLRSEVTLALVVMC
;
A
#
# COMPACT_ATOMS: atom_id res chain seq x y z
N MET A 1 -44.05 -5.50 -12.09
CA MET A 1 -42.78 -5.49 -11.34
C MET A 1 -41.97 -6.77 -11.62
N ALA A 2 -41.52 -6.99 -12.86
CA ALA A 2 -40.80 -8.22 -13.27
C ALA A 2 -39.44 -7.93 -13.95
N GLY A 3 -38.87 -6.73 -13.74
CA GLY A 3 -37.61 -6.30 -14.36
C GLY A 3 -36.38 -6.38 -13.45
N THR A 4 -36.55 -6.61 -12.15
CA THR A 4 -35.46 -6.56 -11.16
C THR A 4 -34.68 -7.88 -11.05
N SER A 5 -35.35 -9.03 -11.20
CA SER A 5 -34.72 -10.35 -11.06
C SER A 5 -33.71 -10.65 -12.19
N LEU A 6 -34.07 -10.39 -13.44
CA LEU A 6 -33.20 -10.64 -14.60
C LEU A 6 -32.00 -9.67 -14.62
N ALA A 7 -32.20 -8.41 -14.26
CA ALA A 7 -31.10 -7.43 -14.18
C ALA A 7 -30.10 -7.77 -13.06
N GLU A 8 -30.56 -8.29 -11.92
CA GLU A 8 -29.68 -8.81 -10.87
C GLU A 8 -28.99 -10.12 -11.27
N GLN A 9 -29.69 -11.03 -11.96
CA GLN A 9 -29.11 -12.26 -12.50
C GLN A 9 -28.04 -11.96 -13.57
N LEU A 10 -28.29 -11.01 -14.48
CA LEU A 10 -27.30 -10.54 -15.45
C LEU A 10 -26.12 -9.83 -14.79
N LYS A 11 -26.34 -9.05 -13.73
CA LYS A 11 -25.23 -8.49 -12.91
C LYS A 11 -24.41 -9.57 -12.22
N LYS A 12 -25.03 -10.67 -11.78
CA LYS A 12 -24.31 -11.81 -11.19
C LYS A 12 -23.57 -12.65 -12.23
N LEU A 13 -24.09 -12.73 -13.46
CA LEU A 13 -23.47 -13.44 -14.60
C LEU A 13 -22.41 -12.61 -15.33
N ALA A 14 -22.42 -11.28 -15.18
CA ALA A 14 -21.37 -10.41 -15.70
C ALA A 14 -20.05 -10.71 -14.97
N VAL A 15 -19.21 -11.53 -15.60
CA VAL A 15 -17.86 -11.81 -15.09
C VAL A 15 -17.02 -10.55 -15.30
N PRO A 16 -16.34 -10.02 -14.27
CA PRO A 16 -15.56 -8.78 -14.35
C PRO A 16 -14.47 -8.81 -15.43
N GLN A 17 -14.05 -9.99 -15.89
CA GLN A 17 -13.06 -10.15 -16.97
C GLN A 17 -13.61 -9.74 -18.35
N THR A 18 -14.92 -9.92 -18.62
CA THR A 18 -15.50 -9.60 -19.93
C THR A 18 -15.81 -8.12 -20.13
N SER A 19 -16.02 -7.35 -19.04
CA SER A 19 -16.30 -5.91 -19.14
C SER A 19 -15.09 -5.09 -19.57
N ILE A 20 -13.88 -5.60 -19.35
CA ILE A 20 -12.61 -4.96 -19.73
C ILE A 20 -12.40 -4.98 -21.26
N LEU A 21 -12.96 -5.98 -21.94
CA LEU A 21 -12.83 -6.18 -23.39
C LEU A 21 -13.83 -5.34 -24.20
N VAL A 22 -14.77 -4.64 -23.54
CA VAL A 22 -15.76 -3.82 -24.21
C VAL A 22 -15.14 -2.45 -24.51
N HIS A 23 -15.05 -2.09 -25.80
CA HIS A 23 -14.69 -0.73 -26.21
C HIS A 23 -15.69 0.28 -25.62
N SER A 24 -15.20 1.05 -24.66
CA SER A 24 -15.97 2.02 -23.89
C SER A 24 -15.56 3.43 -24.31
N LYS A 25 -16.50 4.38 -24.37
CA LYS A 25 -16.24 5.82 -24.61
C LYS A 25 -15.48 6.50 -23.46
N LYS A 26 -15.03 5.73 -22.47
CA LYS A 26 -14.27 6.18 -21.30
C LYS A 26 -13.18 5.17 -20.98
N ARG A 27 -11.97 5.66 -20.71
CA ARG A 27 -10.86 4.83 -20.23
C ARG A 27 -10.40 5.30 -18.86
N THR A 28 -10.20 4.38 -17.93
CA THR A 28 -9.60 4.73 -16.63
C THR A 28 -8.15 5.16 -16.83
N SER A 29 -7.81 6.33 -16.29
CA SER A 29 -6.50 6.95 -16.40
C SER A 29 -6.17 7.69 -15.10
N LEU A 30 -4.91 7.64 -14.69
CA LEU A 30 -4.37 8.42 -13.59
C LEU A 30 -4.11 9.86 -14.04
N LEU A 31 -3.48 10.04 -15.20
CA LEU A 31 -3.02 11.35 -15.69
C LEU A 31 -4.09 12.16 -16.43
N TYR A 32 -5.02 11.50 -17.10
CA TYR A 32 -5.96 12.15 -18.02
C TYR A 32 -7.42 12.00 -17.56
N ASN A 33 -8.28 12.89 -18.03
CA ASN A 33 -9.72 12.68 -17.83
C ASN A 33 -10.18 11.44 -18.61
N PRO A 34 -11.18 10.69 -18.13
CA PRO A 34 -11.58 9.45 -18.78
C PRO A 34 -12.04 9.58 -20.23
N LYS A 35 -12.48 10.77 -20.65
CA LYS A 35 -12.84 11.05 -22.05
C LYS A 35 -11.59 11.19 -22.91
N ASP A 36 -10.69 12.09 -22.52
CA ASP A 36 -9.43 12.35 -23.22
C ASP A 36 -8.58 11.07 -23.29
N ALA A 37 -8.54 10.29 -22.22
CA ALA A 37 -7.84 9.01 -22.15
C ALA A 37 -8.37 7.95 -23.13
N ALA A 38 -9.63 8.05 -23.56
CA ALA A 38 -10.22 7.12 -24.52
C ALA A 38 -9.70 7.33 -25.94
N ASP A 39 -9.23 8.55 -26.25
CA ASP A 39 -8.70 8.93 -27.56
C ASP A 39 -7.17 8.70 -27.67
N ILE A 40 -6.49 8.42 -26.56
CA ILE A 40 -5.05 8.14 -26.52
C ILE A 40 -4.80 6.66 -26.84
N ASP A 41 -3.94 6.42 -27.83
CA ASP A 41 -3.57 5.07 -28.25
C ASP A 41 -2.62 4.37 -27.26
N ARG A 42 -2.50 3.05 -27.39
CA ARG A 42 -1.68 2.24 -26.49
C ARG A 42 -0.20 2.58 -26.59
N ALA A 43 0.27 2.86 -27.81
CA ALA A 43 1.67 3.19 -28.06
C ALA A 43 2.07 4.50 -27.37
N THR A 44 1.17 5.49 -27.30
CA THR A 44 1.42 6.73 -26.56
C THR A 44 1.50 6.49 -25.06
N PHE A 45 0.55 5.73 -24.48
CA PHE A 45 0.63 5.36 -23.05
C PHE A 45 1.91 4.60 -22.71
N TYR A 46 2.33 3.68 -23.59
CA TYR A 46 3.58 2.95 -23.42
C TYR A 46 4.79 3.89 -23.42
N LYS A 47 4.89 4.81 -24.39
CA LYS A 47 5.98 5.81 -24.44
C LYS A 47 6.01 6.71 -23.20
N ILE A 48 4.84 7.13 -22.71
CA ILE A 48 4.73 7.90 -21.46
C ILE A 48 5.26 7.09 -20.29
N GLY A 49 4.82 5.84 -20.13
CA GLY A 49 5.28 4.94 -19.07
C GLY A 49 6.78 4.67 -19.12
N LEU A 50 7.31 4.40 -20.32
CA LEU A 50 8.73 4.17 -20.54
C LEU A 50 9.57 5.41 -20.18
N SER A 51 9.14 6.61 -20.60
CA SER A 51 9.78 7.87 -20.18
C SER A 51 9.80 8.02 -18.65
N GLY A 52 8.69 7.68 -17.98
CA GLY A 52 8.64 7.66 -16.52
C GLY A 52 9.64 6.70 -15.90
N LEU A 53 9.77 5.49 -16.46
CA LEU A 53 10.75 4.52 -16.00
C LEU A 53 12.20 5.01 -16.22
N GLU A 54 12.52 5.59 -17.38
CA GLU A 54 13.86 6.13 -17.65
C GLU A 54 14.28 7.19 -16.62
N GLU A 55 13.39 8.14 -16.34
CA GLU A 55 13.61 9.16 -15.32
C GLU A 55 13.76 8.52 -13.92
N LEU A 56 12.90 7.57 -13.55
CA LEU A 56 12.97 6.87 -12.26
C LEU A 56 14.27 6.09 -12.07
N LYS A 57 14.79 5.43 -13.10
CA LYS A 57 16.04 4.66 -13.02
C LYS A 57 17.25 5.56 -12.77
N SER A 58 17.21 6.81 -13.25
CA SER A 58 18.26 7.79 -12.94
C SER A 58 18.32 8.14 -11.46
N ILE A 59 17.19 8.01 -10.74
CA ILE A 59 17.05 8.24 -9.30
C ILE A 59 17.31 6.94 -8.52
N TYR A 60 16.79 5.82 -9.02
CA TYR A 60 16.84 4.52 -8.38
C TYR A 60 17.02 3.38 -9.38
N ALA A 61 18.28 3.00 -9.60
CA ALA A 61 18.71 2.07 -10.64
C ALA A 61 18.04 0.68 -10.57
N ARG A 62 17.60 0.22 -9.38
CA ARG A 62 16.96 -1.09 -9.23
C ARG A 62 15.65 -1.22 -10.02
N LEU A 63 14.99 -0.10 -10.34
CA LEU A 63 13.80 -0.11 -11.21
C LEU A 63 14.09 -0.57 -12.64
N ALA A 64 15.36 -0.67 -13.05
CA ALA A 64 15.75 -1.28 -14.33
C ALA A 64 15.35 -2.77 -14.42
N GLU A 65 15.10 -3.45 -13.29
CA GLU A 65 14.66 -4.86 -13.29
C GLU A 65 13.33 -5.09 -14.04
N PHE A 66 12.54 -4.03 -14.28
CA PHE A 66 11.23 -4.09 -14.94
C PHE A 66 11.25 -3.75 -16.43
N GLU A 67 12.39 -3.33 -16.98
CA GLU A 67 12.52 -2.96 -18.41
C GLU A 67 12.14 -4.10 -19.34
N LYS A 68 12.67 -5.31 -19.08
CA LYS A 68 12.45 -6.51 -19.92
C LYS A 68 11.19 -7.28 -19.54
N SER A 69 10.27 -6.64 -18.82
CA SER A 69 9.03 -7.27 -18.36
C SER A 69 7.84 -6.31 -18.43
N LEU A 70 7.55 -5.55 -17.37
CA LEU A 70 6.40 -4.62 -17.34
C LEU A 70 6.49 -3.51 -18.39
N PHE A 71 7.71 -3.15 -18.81
CA PHE A 71 7.98 -2.08 -19.76
C PHE A 71 8.63 -2.57 -21.05
N ASP A 72 8.62 -3.87 -21.30
CA ASP A 72 9.12 -4.44 -22.55
C ASP A 72 8.15 -4.12 -23.69
N GLU A 73 8.63 -3.95 -24.92
CA GLU A 73 7.75 -3.64 -26.07
C GLU A 73 6.68 -4.72 -26.26
N THR A 74 6.99 -5.99 -25.95
CA THR A 74 6.03 -7.11 -26.02
C THR A 74 4.82 -6.90 -25.10
N SER A 75 4.96 -6.13 -24.02
CA SER A 75 3.87 -5.82 -23.10
C SER A 75 2.72 -5.04 -23.74
N LEU A 76 2.95 -4.35 -24.88
CA LEU A 76 1.91 -3.68 -25.67
C LEU A 76 0.76 -4.63 -26.06
N HIS A 77 1.12 -5.87 -26.35
CA HIS A 77 0.21 -6.89 -26.89
C HIS A 77 -0.39 -7.80 -25.82
N LEU A 78 0.08 -7.72 -24.58
CA LEU A 78 -0.41 -8.55 -23.48
C LEU A 78 -1.84 -8.16 -23.11
N GLU A 79 -2.77 -9.12 -23.16
CA GLU A 79 -4.17 -8.92 -22.77
C GLU A 79 -4.47 -9.72 -21.51
N ARG A 80 -4.34 -9.08 -20.35
CA ARG A 80 -4.38 -9.74 -19.03
C ARG A 80 -5.62 -10.61 -18.78
N ALA A 81 -6.76 -10.22 -19.35
CA ALA A 81 -8.03 -10.93 -19.19
C ALA A 81 -8.08 -12.28 -19.92
N VAL A 82 -7.19 -12.53 -20.88
CA VAL A 82 -7.11 -13.81 -21.62
C VAL A 82 -5.93 -14.68 -21.20
N GLU A 83 -5.06 -14.17 -20.32
CA GLU A 83 -3.95 -14.92 -19.74
C GLU A 83 -4.44 -15.96 -18.72
N ASP A 84 -3.71 -17.07 -18.60
CA ASP A 84 -4.03 -18.09 -17.60
C ASP A 84 -3.78 -17.61 -16.16
N GLN A 85 -4.28 -18.38 -15.18
CA GLN A 85 -4.18 -18.03 -13.77
C GLN A 85 -2.73 -17.98 -13.26
N GLN A 86 -1.86 -18.85 -13.78
CA GLN A 86 -0.47 -18.93 -13.35
C GLN A 86 0.34 -17.74 -13.87
N ALA A 87 0.13 -17.36 -15.14
CA ALA A 87 0.69 -16.16 -15.75
C ALA A 87 0.22 -14.90 -15.02
N ASN A 88 -1.08 -14.80 -14.73
CA ASN A 88 -1.63 -13.69 -13.96
C ASN A 88 -1.03 -13.58 -12.54
N ALA A 89 -0.83 -14.71 -11.86
CA ALA A 89 -0.21 -14.72 -10.52
C ALA A 89 1.27 -14.26 -10.54
N LYS A 90 2.03 -14.61 -11.59
CA LYS A 90 3.40 -14.11 -11.79
C LYS A 90 3.40 -12.61 -12.07
N LEU A 91 2.48 -12.15 -12.92
CA LEU A 91 2.30 -10.72 -13.20
C LEU A 91 1.92 -9.95 -11.93
N ASP A 92 1.05 -10.50 -11.08
CA ASP A 92 0.71 -9.93 -9.77
C ASP A 92 1.91 -9.74 -8.86
N GLN A 93 2.77 -10.76 -8.76
CA GLN A 93 4.00 -10.69 -7.96
C GLN A 93 4.95 -9.61 -8.48
N LEU A 94 5.11 -9.53 -9.80
CA LEU A 94 5.96 -8.55 -10.46
C LEU A 94 5.45 -7.12 -10.27
N ILE A 95 4.15 -6.90 -10.45
CA ILE A 95 3.50 -5.60 -10.21
C ILE A 95 3.61 -5.22 -8.73
N ASN A 96 3.32 -6.13 -7.80
CA ASN A 96 3.44 -5.85 -6.38
C ASN A 96 4.87 -5.43 -6.00
N ARG A 97 5.88 -6.12 -6.55
CA ARG A 97 7.29 -5.77 -6.36
C ARG A 97 7.62 -4.39 -6.91
N PHE A 98 7.16 -4.06 -8.13
CA PHE A 98 7.33 -2.73 -8.72
C PHE A 98 6.73 -1.64 -7.83
N LEU A 99 5.48 -1.82 -7.37
CA LEU A 99 4.80 -0.82 -6.54
C LEU A 99 5.49 -0.62 -5.18
N ILE A 100 6.04 -1.66 -4.57
CA ILE A 100 6.82 -1.52 -3.33
C ILE A 100 8.14 -0.77 -3.58
N LEU A 101 8.85 -1.05 -4.68
CA LEU A 101 10.08 -0.33 -5.03
C LEU A 101 9.82 1.14 -5.43
N LEU A 102 8.66 1.40 -6.03
CA LEU A 102 8.21 2.74 -6.40
C LEU A 102 7.82 3.59 -5.19
N SER A 103 7.45 2.98 -4.06
CA SER A 103 6.78 3.67 -2.96
C SER A 103 7.49 4.92 -2.44
N PRO A 104 8.84 4.99 -2.29
CA PRO A 104 9.52 6.21 -1.84
C PRO A 104 9.37 7.39 -2.80
N TYR A 105 9.02 7.12 -4.06
CA TYR A 105 9.05 8.06 -5.17
C TYR A 105 7.65 8.44 -5.67
N LEU A 106 6.58 8.02 -4.97
CA LEU A 106 5.20 8.16 -5.46
C LEU A 106 4.85 9.60 -5.85
N ASN A 107 5.34 10.60 -5.11
CA ASN A 107 5.05 12.01 -5.37
C ASN A 107 5.77 12.60 -6.60
N LEU A 108 6.65 11.84 -7.26
CA LEU A 108 7.37 12.30 -8.45
C LEU A 108 6.52 12.07 -9.69
N ASP A 109 6.46 13.06 -10.58
CA ASP A 109 5.83 12.93 -11.91
C ASP A 109 6.24 11.67 -12.70
N PRO A 110 7.53 11.26 -12.75
CA PRO A 110 7.89 10.03 -13.44
C PRO A 110 7.28 8.76 -12.81
N ALA A 111 6.97 8.74 -11.51
CA ALA A 111 6.20 7.67 -10.89
C ALA A 111 4.77 7.62 -11.41
N HIS A 112 4.11 8.77 -11.56
CA HIS A 112 2.75 8.85 -12.12
C HIS A 112 2.71 8.38 -13.58
N LYS A 113 3.72 8.76 -14.40
CA LYS A 113 3.86 8.29 -15.79
C LYS A 113 3.99 6.77 -15.86
N ALA A 114 4.86 6.17 -15.02
CA ALA A 114 5.03 4.73 -14.98
C ALA A 114 3.74 4.02 -14.52
N LEU A 115 3.04 4.55 -13.50
CA LEU A 115 1.77 4.01 -13.03
C LEU A 115 0.66 4.09 -14.08
N GLU A 116 0.62 5.15 -14.88
CA GLU A 116 -0.34 5.31 -15.99
C GLU A 116 -0.29 4.10 -16.93
N TRP A 117 0.91 3.69 -17.33
CA TRP A 117 1.09 2.50 -18.17
C TRP A 117 0.54 1.25 -17.50
N LEU A 118 0.85 1.02 -16.23
CA LEU A 118 0.37 -0.15 -15.49
C LEU A 118 -1.16 -0.16 -15.34
N ILE A 119 -1.77 1.00 -15.11
CA ILE A 119 -3.22 1.17 -14.99
C ILE A 119 -3.90 0.89 -16.32
N CYS A 120 -3.33 1.42 -17.40
CA CYS A 120 -3.91 1.33 -18.74
C CYS A 120 -3.68 -0.01 -19.44
N ARG A 121 -2.58 -0.72 -19.14
CA ARG A 121 -2.21 -1.99 -19.80
C ARG A 121 -2.55 -3.22 -18.96
N PHE A 122 -2.18 -3.21 -17.68
CA PHE A 122 -2.35 -4.36 -16.78
C PHE A 122 -3.57 -4.24 -15.87
N HIS A 123 -4.33 -3.14 -15.98
CA HIS A 123 -5.54 -2.88 -15.21
C HIS A 123 -5.33 -3.03 -13.69
N ILE A 124 -4.19 -2.55 -13.17
CA ILE A 124 -3.81 -2.73 -11.76
C ILE A 124 -4.85 -2.17 -10.78
N HIS A 125 -5.61 -1.15 -11.20
CA HIS A 125 -6.72 -0.58 -10.44
C HIS A 125 -7.86 -1.56 -10.17
N GLN A 126 -7.95 -2.67 -10.93
CA GLN A 126 -8.97 -3.71 -10.76
C GLN A 126 -8.39 -4.97 -10.13
N TYR A 127 -7.20 -5.38 -10.55
CA TYR A 127 -6.60 -6.65 -10.15
C TYR A 127 -5.65 -6.55 -8.95
N ASN A 128 -5.06 -5.39 -8.70
CA ASN A 128 -4.00 -5.18 -7.70
C ASN A 128 -4.38 -4.11 -6.66
N ILE A 129 -5.65 -4.06 -6.27
CA ILE A 129 -6.19 -3.02 -5.37
C ILE A 129 -5.41 -2.98 -4.05
N ASP A 130 -5.12 -4.13 -3.45
CA ASP A 130 -4.37 -4.21 -2.19
C ASP A 130 -2.94 -3.68 -2.32
N SER A 131 -2.25 -3.95 -3.44
CA SER A 131 -0.92 -3.41 -3.71
C SER A 131 -0.94 -1.90 -3.97
N ILE A 132 -1.98 -1.40 -4.65
CA ILE A 132 -2.19 0.05 -4.80
C ILE A 132 -2.44 0.70 -3.44
N MET A 133 -3.27 0.10 -2.57
CA MET A 133 -3.49 0.62 -1.23
C MET A 133 -2.20 0.65 -0.42
N ALA A 134 -1.35 -0.37 -0.52
CA ALA A 134 -0.05 -0.38 0.14
C ALA A 134 0.86 0.76 -0.34
N LEU A 135 0.84 1.05 -1.64
CA LEU A 135 1.58 2.16 -2.24
C LEU A 135 1.09 3.53 -1.77
N ILE A 136 -0.23 3.77 -1.79
CA ILE A 136 -0.77 5.13 -1.62
C ILE A 136 -1.07 5.50 -0.16
N MET A 137 -1.26 4.54 0.74
CA MET A 137 -1.65 4.82 2.13
C MET A 137 -0.65 5.70 2.91
N PRO A 138 0.67 5.56 2.75
CA PRO A 138 1.63 6.50 3.34
C PRO A 138 1.43 7.96 2.90
N TYR A 139 0.78 8.17 1.75
CA TYR A 139 0.52 9.46 1.11
C TYR A 139 -0.95 9.90 1.22
N HIS A 140 -1.69 9.36 2.21
CA HIS A 140 -3.13 9.56 2.39
C HIS A 140 -3.65 11.01 2.34
N ASP A 141 -2.83 11.99 2.69
CA ASP A 141 -3.15 13.42 2.76
C ASP A 141 -2.79 14.20 1.47
N THR A 142 -2.38 13.51 0.41
CA THR A 142 -1.96 14.11 -0.86
C THR A 142 -3.03 14.05 -1.97
N ASN A 143 -2.89 14.90 -2.99
CA ASN A 143 -3.76 14.86 -4.17
C ASN A 143 -3.58 13.58 -5.00
N ILE A 144 -2.36 13.01 -5.04
CA ILE A 144 -2.14 11.76 -5.76
C ILE A 144 -2.90 10.59 -5.12
N PHE A 145 -2.99 10.56 -3.78
CA PHE A 145 -3.85 9.59 -3.09
C PHE A 145 -5.32 9.76 -3.51
N ALA A 146 -5.86 10.98 -3.45
CA ALA A 146 -7.24 11.24 -3.83
C ALA A 146 -7.53 10.79 -5.27
N ARG A 147 -6.61 11.11 -6.18
CA ARG A 147 -6.70 10.72 -7.59
C ARG A 147 -6.65 9.20 -7.79
N MET A 148 -5.77 8.50 -7.09
CA MET A 148 -5.70 7.03 -7.13
C MET A 148 -6.97 6.39 -6.55
N ILE A 149 -7.54 6.94 -5.48
CA ILE A 149 -8.82 6.47 -4.93
C ILE A 149 -9.96 6.63 -5.93
N GLN A 150 -9.98 7.71 -6.71
CA GLN A 150 -11.03 7.95 -7.72
C GLN A 150 -11.08 6.88 -8.82
N ILE A 151 -9.94 6.30 -9.19
CA ILE A 151 -9.87 5.30 -10.27
C ILE A 151 -10.16 3.87 -9.80
N LEU A 152 -10.19 3.62 -8.49
CA LEU A 152 -10.44 2.28 -7.94
C LEU A 152 -11.93 1.91 -7.96
N PRO A 153 -12.29 0.66 -8.26
CA PRO A 153 -13.67 0.19 -8.26
C PRO A 153 -14.14 -0.09 -6.82
N LEU A 154 -14.37 0.98 -6.04
CA LEU A 154 -14.86 0.91 -4.65
C LEU A 154 -16.39 0.74 -4.56
N GLU A 155 -16.99 0.05 -5.53
CA GLU A 155 -18.43 -0.14 -5.65
C GLU A 155 -18.83 -1.57 -5.26
N GLY A 156 -19.90 -1.73 -4.48
CA GLY A 156 -20.47 -3.03 -4.11
C GLY A 156 -20.43 -3.30 -2.60
N ARG A 157 -21.49 -3.91 -2.06
CA ARG A 157 -21.61 -4.20 -0.61
C ARG A 157 -20.53 -5.22 -0.21
N GLY A 158 -19.73 -4.91 0.82
CA GLY A 158 -18.78 -5.85 1.44
C GLY A 158 -17.33 -5.79 0.95
N GLY A 159 -16.96 -4.86 0.06
CA GLY A 159 -15.57 -4.68 -0.34
C GLY A 159 -14.67 -4.19 0.81
N LYS A 160 -13.49 -4.80 0.98
CA LYS A 160 -12.48 -4.45 2.03
C LYS A 160 -12.21 -2.94 2.15
N TRP A 161 -12.23 -2.24 1.02
CA TRP A 161 -11.90 -0.81 0.93
C TRP A 161 -13.11 0.11 0.70
N ILE A 162 -14.34 -0.41 0.84
CA ILE A 162 -15.56 0.35 0.56
C ILE A 162 -15.71 1.60 1.44
N TRP A 163 -15.12 1.60 2.64
CA TRP A 163 -15.15 2.74 3.56
C TRP A 163 -14.48 4.00 2.99
N LEU A 164 -13.70 3.89 1.92
CA LEU A 164 -13.08 5.00 1.18
C LEU A 164 -14.00 5.61 0.11
N GLN A 165 -15.21 5.07 -0.09
CA GLN A 165 -16.17 5.56 -1.09
C GLN A 165 -16.51 7.06 -0.94
N PRO A 166 -16.65 7.65 0.27
CA PRO A 166 -16.85 9.09 0.40
C PRO A 166 -15.71 9.90 -0.21
N LEU A 167 -14.46 9.49 0.03
CA LEU A 167 -13.28 10.17 -0.52
C LEU A 167 -13.21 10.06 -2.05
N LYS A 168 -13.59 8.90 -2.60
CA LYS A 168 -13.73 8.71 -4.06
C LYS A 168 -14.73 9.68 -4.67
N LYS A 169 -15.89 9.88 -4.04
CA LYS A 169 -16.95 10.76 -4.56
C LYS A 169 -16.53 12.23 -4.55
N GLU A 170 -15.95 12.68 -3.45
CA GLU A 170 -15.53 14.07 -3.28
C GLU A 170 -14.19 14.37 -3.99
N GLY A 171 -13.36 13.36 -4.26
CA GLY A 171 -12.05 13.56 -4.87
C GLY A 171 -11.05 14.27 -3.94
N ILE A 172 -11.18 14.04 -2.63
CA ILE A 172 -10.37 14.72 -1.60
C ILE A 172 -9.38 13.75 -0.93
N PRO A 173 -8.24 14.27 -0.45
CA PRO A 173 -7.33 13.49 0.39
C PRO A 173 -8.00 13.04 1.70
N MET A 174 -7.43 12.00 2.32
CA MET A 174 -7.90 11.50 3.61
C MET A 174 -7.34 12.35 4.76
N SER A 175 -8.20 12.78 5.68
CA SER A 175 -7.73 13.42 6.91
C SER A 175 -7.08 12.42 7.87
N LYS A 176 -6.08 12.87 8.63
CA LYS A 176 -5.43 12.04 9.65
C LYS A 176 -6.43 11.51 10.69
N ILE A 177 -7.41 12.32 11.09
CA ILE A 177 -8.45 11.90 12.06
C ILE A 177 -9.26 10.73 11.51
N PHE A 178 -9.67 10.78 10.24
CA PHE A 178 -10.42 9.68 9.61
C PHE A 178 -9.59 8.40 9.51
N LEU A 179 -8.31 8.53 9.12
CA LEU A 179 -7.36 7.41 9.08
C LEU A 179 -7.24 6.73 10.45
N LEU A 180 -6.98 7.51 11.50
CA LEU A 180 -6.79 6.98 12.85
C LEU A 180 -8.07 6.35 13.40
N SER A 181 -9.23 6.95 13.12
CA SER A 181 -10.53 6.40 13.54
C SER A 181 -10.79 5.05 12.87
N ARG A 182 -10.42 4.90 11.60
CA ARG A 182 -10.51 3.61 10.92
C ARG A 182 -9.51 2.59 11.48
N ALA A 183 -8.26 3.00 11.68
CA ALA A 183 -7.21 2.13 12.19
C ALA A 183 -7.45 1.65 13.64
N SER A 184 -8.14 2.44 14.46
CA SER A 184 -8.49 2.07 15.84
C SER A 184 -9.69 1.12 15.93
N SER A 185 -10.60 1.14 14.96
CA SER A 185 -11.86 0.37 14.99
C SER A 185 -11.87 -0.87 14.08
N ASP A 186 -11.10 -0.88 12.99
CA ASP A 186 -11.01 -1.99 12.05
C ASP A 186 -9.69 -2.76 12.22
N THR A 187 -9.76 -3.93 12.85
CA THR A 187 -8.59 -4.80 13.10
C THR A 187 -7.94 -5.31 11.81
N SER A 188 -8.70 -5.48 10.73
CA SER A 188 -8.16 -5.90 9.44
C SER A 188 -7.36 -4.79 8.77
N PHE A 189 -7.83 -3.55 8.88
CA PHE A 189 -7.08 -2.38 8.43
C PHE A 189 -5.85 -2.11 9.30
N PHE A 190 -5.98 -2.27 10.62
CA PHE A 190 -4.83 -2.19 11.53
C PHE A 190 -3.76 -3.23 11.21
N LYS A 191 -4.16 -4.48 10.95
CA LYS A 191 -3.25 -5.55 10.50
C LYS A 191 -2.56 -5.18 9.20
N PHE A 192 -3.30 -4.61 8.25
CA PHE A 192 -2.73 -4.15 6.99
C PHE A 192 -1.63 -3.11 7.23
N ILE A 193 -1.88 -2.09 8.08
CA ILE A 193 -0.88 -1.07 8.45
C ILE A 193 0.36 -1.71 9.09
N CYS A 194 0.19 -2.66 10.01
CA CYS A 194 1.31 -3.33 10.68
C CYS A 194 2.18 -4.14 9.70
N ASN A 195 1.59 -4.70 8.64
CA ASN A 195 2.33 -5.50 7.67
C ASN A 195 3.12 -4.68 6.63
N LEU A 196 2.78 -3.41 6.42
CA LEU A 196 3.44 -2.55 5.44
C LEU A 196 4.97 -2.46 5.61
N PRO A 197 5.52 -2.13 6.80
CA PRO A 197 6.98 -2.06 6.97
C PRO A 197 7.67 -3.40 6.72
N LEU A 198 7.02 -4.52 7.06
CA LEU A 198 7.59 -5.86 6.81
C LEU A 198 7.73 -6.13 5.31
N GLN A 199 6.70 -5.81 4.53
CA GLN A 199 6.73 -5.97 3.07
C GLN A 199 7.76 -5.03 2.42
N GLY A 200 7.81 -3.78 2.87
CA GLY A 200 8.78 -2.79 2.41
C GLY A 200 10.22 -3.27 2.63
N VAL A 201 10.54 -3.66 3.87
CA VAL A 201 11.89 -4.13 4.23
C VAL A 201 12.27 -5.41 3.50
N GLN A 202 11.33 -6.34 3.33
CA GLN A 202 11.58 -7.58 2.59
C GLN A 202 11.98 -7.32 1.13
N VAL A 203 11.37 -6.33 0.47
CA VAL A 203 11.63 -6.04 -0.95
C VAL A 203 12.84 -5.13 -1.13
N HIS A 204 12.96 -4.07 -0.33
CA HIS A 204 14.07 -3.11 -0.41
C HIS A 204 15.38 -3.70 0.13
N GLY A 205 15.32 -4.59 1.13
CA GLY A 205 16.51 -5.21 1.72
C GLY A 205 17.41 -4.14 2.37
N GLU A 206 18.69 -4.11 2.02
CA GLU A 206 19.66 -3.14 2.56
C GLU A 206 19.28 -1.69 2.25
N GLU A 207 18.53 -1.45 1.17
CA GLU A 207 18.12 -0.11 0.74
C GLU A 207 16.85 0.41 1.45
N SER A 208 16.37 -0.30 2.48
CA SER A 208 15.15 0.10 3.21
C SER A 208 15.26 1.44 3.93
N VAL A 209 16.47 2.02 4.04
CA VAL A 209 16.67 3.41 4.48
C VAL A 209 15.84 4.43 3.67
N ARG A 210 15.44 4.08 2.43
CA ARG A 210 14.60 4.91 1.56
C ARG A 210 13.13 4.95 1.98
N LEU A 211 12.68 4.04 2.85
CA LEU A 211 11.28 3.89 3.26
C LEU A 211 10.85 4.85 4.38
N THR A 212 11.48 6.00 4.49
CA THR A 212 11.26 6.97 5.59
C THR A 212 9.78 7.37 5.73
N THR A 213 9.10 7.68 4.62
CA THR A 213 7.67 8.00 4.59
C THR A 213 6.81 6.83 5.08
N LEU A 214 7.17 5.60 4.71
CA LEU A 214 6.46 4.40 5.14
C LEU A 214 6.59 4.18 6.65
N PHE A 215 7.80 4.33 7.19
CA PHE A 215 8.06 4.15 8.62
C PHE A 215 7.40 5.26 9.45
N ALA A 216 7.44 6.51 9.01
CA ALA A 216 6.72 7.61 9.65
C ALA A 216 5.20 7.38 9.63
N PHE A 217 4.65 6.91 8.51
CA PHE A 217 3.24 6.53 8.42
C PHE A 217 2.89 5.41 9.39
N TYR A 218 3.69 4.33 9.42
CA TYR A 218 3.51 3.19 10.32
C TYR A 218 3.53 3.64 11.79
N CYS A 219 4.57 4.37 12.21
CA CYS A 219 4.74 4.86 13.57
C CYS A 219 3.55 5.72 14.03
N THR A 220 3.26 6.78 13.29
CA THR A 220 2.23 7.76 13.67
C THR A 220 0.83 7.17 13.63
N THR A 221 0.56 6.25 12.70
CA THR A 221 -0.76 5.64 12.54
C THR A 221 -1.01 4.56 13.58
N VAL A 222 -0.01 3.73 13.91
CA VAL A 222 -0.14 2.73 14.99
C VAL A 222 -0.31 3.43 16.34
N ILE A 223 0.54 4.40 16.69
CA ILE A 223 0.41 5.15 17.95
C ILE A 223 -0.95 5.85 18.02
N GLY A 224 -1.35 6.54 16.95
CA GLY A 224 -2.63 7.23 16.90
C GLY A 224 -3.84 6.29 17.01
N ALA A 225 -3.77 5.11 16.40
CA ALA A 225 -4.81 4.10 16.52
C ALA A 225 -4.91 3.56 17.96
N LEU A 226 -3.78 3.22 18.59
CA LEU A 226 -3.73 2.78 19.98
C LEU A 226 -4.19 3.89 20.95
N HIS A 227 -3.93 5.16 20.62
CA HIS A 227 -4.41 6.29 21.41
C HIS A 227 -5.93 6.45 21.38
N GLN A 228 -6.54 6.27 20.21
CA GLN A 228 -7.99 6.39 20.02
C GLN A 228 -8.76 5.15 20.47
N SER A 229 -8.13 3.98 20.52
CA SER A 229 -8.73 2.76 21.06
C SER A 229 -8.97 2.91 22.57
N PRO A 230 -10.22 2.82 23.08
CA PRO A 230 -10.50 2.89 24.51
C PRO A 230 -9.79 1.79 25.31
N HIS A 231 -9.74 0.60 24.70
CA HIS A 231 -9.00 -0.56 25.19
C HIS A 231 -8.23 -1.17 24.02
N VAL A 232 -6.93 -1.39 24.20
CA VAL A 232 -6.11 -2.09 23.21
C VAL A 232 -6.42 -3.58 23.30
N SER A 233 -6.97 -4.14 22.23
CA SER A 233 -7.37 -5.55 22.18
C SER A 233 -6.18 -6.50 21.97
N GLU A 234 -6.31 -7.74 22.44
CA GLU A 234 -5.32 -8.80 22.20
C GLU A 234 -5.09 -9.05 20.69
N VAL A 235 -6.13 -8.87 19.87
CA VAL A 235 -6.03 -8.98 18.41
C VAL A 235 -5.14 -7.88 17.81
N GLN A 236 -5.28 -6.63 18.28
CA GLN A 236 -4.39 -5.55 17.86
C GLN A 236 -2.94 -5.82 18.26
N VAL A 237 -2.70 -6.28 19.49
CA VAL A 237 -1.35 -6.67 19.94
C VAL A 237 -0.79 -7.78 19.06
N THR A 238 -1.58 -8.82 18.77
CA THR A 238 -1.19 -9.94 17.91
C THR A 238 -0.82 -9.48 16.50
N HIS A 239 -1.55 -8.52 15.94
CA HIS A 239 -1.25 -7.95 14.61
C HIS A 239 -0.01 -7.05 14.61
N LEU A 240 0.27 -6.37 15.72
CA LEU A 240 1.41 -5.47 15.86
C LEU A 240 2.73 -6.20 16.13
N LEU A 241 2.70 -7.31 16.90
CA LEU A 241 3.91 -7.99 17.37
C LEU A 241 4.93 -8.32 16.28
N PRO A 242 4.55 -8.87 15.10
CA PRO A 242 5.53 -9.20 14.06
C PRO A 242 6.34 -7.99 13.57
N SER A 243 5.67 -6.86 13.31
CA SER A 243 6.34 -5.65 12.85
C SER A 243 7.11 -4.95 13.97
N LEU A 244 6.61 -5.03 15.20
CA LEU A 244 7.31 -4.49 16.37
C LEU A 244 8.63 -5.24 16.62
N ILE A 245 8.60 -6.57 16.67
CA ILE A 245 9.79 -7.41 16.90
C ILE A 245 10.80 -7.24 15.77
N ALA A 246 10.33 -7.20 14.52
CA ALA A 246 11.19 -6.97 13.36
C ALA A 246 11.86 -5.59 13.42
N GLY A 247 11.11 -4.54 13.79
CA GLY A 247 11.64 -3.18 13.92
C GLY A 247 12.65 -3.05 15.06
N LEU A 248 12.38 -3.63 16.24
CA LEU A 248 13.32 -3.64 17.38
C LEU A 248 14.65 -4.34 17.06
N SER A 249 14.63 -5.30 16.12
CA SER A 249 15.82 -6.02 15.66
C SER A 249 16.41 -5.42 14.36
N SER A 250 15.84 -4.35 13.83
CA SER A 250 16.19 -3.85 12.50
C SER A 250 17.50 -3.06 12.54
N CYS A 251 18.31 -3.20 11.48
CA CYS A 251 19.47 -2.34 11.25
C CYS A 251 19.08 -0.94 10.69
N HIS A 252 17.83 -0.75 10.25
CA HIS A 252 17.37 0.51 9.68
C HIS A 252 16.85 1.46 10.75
N LEU A 253 17.51 2.61 10.89
CA LEU A 253 17.30 3.56 11.99
C LEU A 253 15.83 3.99 12.14
N ASP A 254 15.18 4.40 11.06
CA ASP A 254 13.80 4.89 11.11
C ASP A 254 12.78 3.79 11.47
N PHE A 255 13.04 2.54 11.05
CA PHE A 255 12.17 1.43 11.41
C PHE A 255 12.37 1.03 12.88
N ALA A 256 13.62 1.00 13.34
CA ALA A 256 13.96 0.75 14.74
C ALA A 256 13.37 1.84 15.66
N ALA A 257 13.56 3.12 15.32
CA ALA A 257 13.00 4.25 16.06
C ALA A 257 11.46 4.17 16.13
N SER A 258 10.81 3.86 15.00
CA SER A 258 9.36 3.64 14.96
C SER A 258 8.92 2.53 15.93
N ALA A 259 9.65 1.43 15.97
CA ALA A 259 9.35 0.31 16.88
C ALA A 259 9.56 0.68 18.35
N PHE A 260 10.63 1.40 18.70
CA PHE A 260 10.83 1.88 20.08
C PHE A 260 9.74 2.85 20.53
N MET A 261 9.32 3.78 19.67
CA MET A 261 8.22 4.71 19.97
C MET A 261 6.90 3.97 20.19
N ILE A 262 6.57 3.02 19.31
CA ILE A 262 5.37 2.20 19.45
C ILE A 262 5.43 1.36 20.72
N LEU A 263 6.56 0.71 21.01
CA LEU A 263 6.74 -0.09 22.22
C LEU A 263 6.53 0.76 23.47
N GLY A 264 7.23 1.89 23.56
CA GLY A 264 7.11 2.83 24.67
C GLY A 264 5.68 3.30 24.88
N TYR A 265 4.93 3.57 23.79
CA TYR A 265 3.52 3.90 23.90
C TYR A 265 2.66 2.71 24.38
N LEU A 266 2.88 1.52 23.81
CA LEU A 266 2.09 0.32 24.10
C LEU A 266 2.14 -0.05 25.57
N VAL A 267 3.33 -0.03 26.18
CA VAL A 267 3.51 -0.41 27.60
C VAL A 267 2.85 0.56 28.58
N THR A 268 2.60 1.82 28.17
CA THR A 268 1.82 2.77 28.99
C THR A 268 0.31 2.48 28.95
N LYS A 269 -0.15 1.69 27.98
CA LYS A 269 -1.57 1.42 27.74
C LYS A 269 -2.03 0.05 28.20
N ILE A 270 -1.15 -0.94 28.23
CA ILE A 270 -1.49 -2.31 28.58
C ILE A 270 -0.44 -2.98 29.45
N HIS A 271 -0.90 -3.93 30.28
CA HIS A 271 -0.03 -4.90 30.91
C HIS A 271 0.24 -6.04 29.94
N LEU A 272 1.50 -6.22 29.55
CA LEU A 272 1.93 -7.31 28.69
C LEU A 272 1.94 -8.63 29.47
N THR A 273 1.61 -9.73 28.80
CA THR A 273 1.78 -11.06 29.40
C THR A 273 3.27 -11.34 29.63
N PRO A 274 3.65 -12.12 30.65
CA PRO A 274 5.07 -12.37 30.96
C PRO A 274 5.88 -12.90 29.79
N ARG A 275 5.25 -13.70 28.91
CA ARG A 275 5.88 -14.24 27.70
C ARG A 275 6.22 -13.15 26.69
N ILE A 276 5.24 -12.31 26.33
CA ILE A 276 5.42 -11.22 25.37
C ILE A 276 6.40 -10.19 25.94
N PHE A 277 6.27 -9.87 27.22
CA PHE A 277 7.17 -8.98 27.93
C PHE A 277 8.63 -9.46 27.82
N SER A 278 8.89 -10.71 28.17
CA SER A 278 10.25 -11.29 28.14
C SER A 278 10.85 -11.27 26.73
N GLU A 279 10.04 -11.56 25.72
CA GLU A 279 10.47 -11.52 24.31
C GLU A 279 10.84 -10.10 23.88
N LEU A 280 9.97 -9.12 24.14
CA LEU A 280 10.23 -7.72 23.79
C LEU A 280 11.41 -7.15 24.59
N PHE A 281 11.49 -7.45 25.88
CA PHE A 281 12.59 -7.01 26.75
C PHE A 281 13.93 -7.53 26.23
N TYR A 282 14.00 -8.82 25.90
CA TYR A 282 15.19 -9.41 25.31
C TYR A 282 15.59 -8.74 23.99
N LYS A 283 14.62 -8.41 23.13
CA LYS A 283 14.88 -7.70 21.87
C LYS A 283 15.41 -6.28 22.08
N VAL A 284 14.88 -5.54 23.05
CA VAL A 284 15.38 -4.22 23.41
C VAL A 284 16.82 -4.31 23.94
N CYS A 285 17.10 -5.25 24.85
CA CYS A 285 18.45 -5.45 25.40
C CYS A 285 19.48 -5.86 24.35
N LYS A 286 19.06 -6.60 23.32
CA LYS A 286 19.92 -7.02 22.20
C LYS A 286 20.01 -5.99 21.06
N SER A 287 19.40 -4.83 21.20
CA SER A 287 19.50 -3.80 20.17
C SER A 287 20.92 -3.25 20.09
N ASP A 288 21.58 -3.47 18.96
CA ASP A 288 22.93 -2.95 18.69
C ASP A 288 22.92 -1.52 18.12
N GLN A 289 21.77 -0.84 18.15
CA GLN A 289 21.59 0.51 17.57
C GLN A 289 22.26 1.58 18.43
N SER A 290 23.54 1.87 18.16
CA SER A 290 24.32 2.87 18.88
C SER A 290 23.71 4.27 18.85
N SER A 291 23.03 4.62 17.76
CA SER A 291 22.38 5.92 17.58
C SER A 291 21.09 6.08 18.39
N LEU A 292 20.51 4.98 18.89
CA LEU A 292 19.25 4.97 19.66
C LEU A 292 19.45 4.57 21.13
N ARG A 293 20.67 4.74 21.68
CA ARG A 293 20.98 4.32 23.06
C ARG A 293 20.05 4.96 24.10
N SER A 294 19.70 6.23 23.91
CA SER A 294 18.80 6.95 24.82
C SER A 294 17.39 6.37 24.76
N GLU A 295 16.89 6.07 23.56
CA GLU A 295 15.58 5.49 23.30
C GLU A 295 15.49 4.05 23.82
N VAL A 296 16.54 3.25 23.62
CA VAL A 296 16.67 1.90 24.20
C VAL A 296 16.59 1.97 25.72
N THR A 297 17.35 2.89 26.33
CA THR A 297 17.36 3.06 27.79
C THR A 297 15.98 3.48 28.30
N LEU A 298 15.35 4.44 27.63
CA LEU A 298 14.01 4.91 27.99
C LEU A 298 12.96 3.79 27.83
N ALA A 299 13.03 3.00 26.76
CA ALA A 299 12.15 1.85 26.58
C ALA A 299 12.30 0.83 27.71
N LEU A 300 13.54 0.52 28.15
CA LEU A 300 13.78 -0.36 29.29
C LEU A 300 13.21 0.21 30.60
N VAL A 301 13.34 1.51 30.82
CA VAL A 301 12.78 2.18 32.01
C VAL A 301 11.26 2.12 32.02
N VAL A 302 10.59 2.33 30.89
CA VAL A 302 9.12 2.29 30.83
C VAL A 302 8.58 0.85 30.88
N MET A 303 9.39 -0.14 30.49
CA MET A 303 9.03 -1.55 30.61
C MET A 303 9.10 -2.08 32.05
N CYS A 304 9.94 -1.50 32.91
CA CYS A 304 10.09 -1.89 34.32
C CYS A 304 9.10 -1.16 35.24
#